data_AF-A0A822XD97-F1
#
_entry.id   AF-A0A822XD97-F1
#
_cell.length_a   1.000
_cell.length_b   1.000
_cell.length_c   1.000
_cell.angle_alpha   90.00
_cell.angle_beta   90.00
_cell.angle_gamma   90.00
#
_symmetry.space_group_name_H-M   'P 1'
#
loop_
_entity.id
_entity.type
_entity.pdbx_description
1 polymer ?
#
loop_
_entity_poly.entity_id
_entity_poly.type
_entity_poly.pdbx_seq_one_letter_code
_entity_poly.pdbx_strand_id
1 'polypeptide(L)'
;MWLVNCSNCQTPLRLPPCATSIRCSICRAITYVADPCRAPPARTYSCNKYSAAPYQPPRPPAAAPLPYNHAPLSPPPSPYGRKRAVICGISYRNAPYELKGCINDAKCMRYLLINRFKFPESSILMLTEEENDAYRIPTKQNIRMALHWLVQGCQSGDSLVFHYSGHGSQQMDNDRDEIDGYDETLCPLDFKTQGMIVDDEINATIVRPLPHGAKLHAIIDACNSGTVLDLPFLCRMHRLVFDDGWECNIKMPITILIF
;
A
#
# COMPACT_ATOMS: atom_id res chain seq x y z
N MET A 1 22.81 -32.05 9.90
CA MET A 1 22.47 -30.72 10.44
C MET A 1 23.73 -30.17 11.10
N TRP A 2 24.26 -29.06 10.62
CA TRP A 2 25.56 -28.52 11.07
C TRP A 2 25.35 -27.44 12.13
N LEU A 3 26.09 -27.54 13.23
CA LEU A 3 26.10 -26.57 14.33
C LEU A 3 27.37 -25.74 14.21
N VAL A 4 27.24 -24.41 14.26
CA VAL A 4 28.38 -23.48 14.29
C VAL A 4 28.14 -22.47 15.40
N ASN A 5 29.20 -22.12 16.14
CA ASN A 5 29.11 -21.15 17.22
C ASN A 5 29.17 -19.71 16.68
N CYS A 6 28.40 -18.81 17.30
CA CYS A 6 28.49 -17.40 17.01
C CYS A 6 29.92 -16.87 17.23
N SER A 7 30.44 -16.07 16.29
CA SER A 7 31.78 -15.48 16.37
C SER A 7 31.97 -14.53 17.55
N ASN A 8 30.89 -13.95 18.08
CA ASN A 8 30.94 -12.97 19.16
C ASN A 8 30.50 -13.54 20.52
N CYS A 9 29.34 -14.19 20.59
CA CYS A 9 28.77 -14.67 21.86
C CYS A 9 28.83 -16.20 22.05
N GLN A 10 29.49 -16.92 21.12
CA GLN A 10 29.68 -18.38 21.14
C GLN A 10 28.40 -19.23 21.23
N THR A 11 27.22 -18.63 21.13
CA THR A 11 25.94 -19.35 21.14
C THR A 11 25.87 -20.31 19.94
N PRO A 12 25.45 -21.57 20.13
CA PRO A 12 25.35 -22.54 19.04
C PRO A 12 24.20 -22.19 18.10
N LEU A 13 24.50 -22.06 16.81
CA LEU A 13 23.56 -21.70 15.76
C LEU A 13 23.36 -22.89 14.81
N ARG A 14 22.11 -23.11 14.41
CA ARG A 14 21.73 -24.18 13.48
C ARG A 14 21.73 -23.66 12.05
N LEU A 15 22.60 -24.20 11.21
CA LEU A 15 22.69 -23.80 9.80
C LEU A 15 21.78 -24.66 8.92
N PRO A 16 20.99 -24.03 8.02
CA PRO A 16 20.41 -24.72 6.89
C PRO A 16 21.49 -25.34 5.98
N PRO A 17 21.20 -26.44 5.27
CA PRO A 17 22.09 -26.92 4.22
C PRO A 17 22.38 -25.80 3.21
N CYS A 18 23.64 -25.59 2.85
CA CYS A 18 24.12 -24.57 1.90
C CYS A 18 24.15 -23.10 2.39
N ALA A 19 23.95 -22.83 3.69
CA ALA A 19 24.12 -21.48 4.23
C ALA A 19 25.61 -21.12 4.42
N THR A 20 26.09 -20.08 3.75
CA THR A 20 27.47 -19.57 3.83
C THR A 20 27.68 -18.55 4.96
N SER A 21 26.59 -18.06 5.58
CA SER A 21 26.62 -17.20 6.75
C SER A 21 25.36 -17.34 7.59
N ILE A 22 25.44 -16.99 8.86
CA ILE A 22 24.30 -16.96 9.78
C ILE A 22 24.40 -15.78 10.75
N ARG A 23 23.28 -15.08 10.96
CA ARG A 23 23.19 -13.99 11.93
C ARG A 23 22.74 -14.53 13.28
N CYS A 24 23.48 -14.22 14.33
CA CYS A 24 23.13 -14.61 15.70
C CYS A 24 21.87 -13.88 16.17
N SER A 25 20.91 -14.61 16.74
CA SER A 25 19.69 -14.02 17.31
C SER A 25 19.94 -13.24 18.61
N ILE A 26 21.05 -13.51 19.31
CA ILE A 26 21.38 -12.89 20.60
C ILE A 26 22.17 -11.59 20.40
N CYS A 27 23.35 -11.66 19.78
CA CYS A 27 24.24 -10.50 19.65
C CYS A 27 24.22 -9.84 18.27
N ARG A 28 23.41 -10.36 17.32
CA ARG A 28 23.30 -9.88 15.93
C ARG A 28 24.58 -9.95 15.09
N ALA A 29 25.68 -10.48 15.62
CA ALA A 29 26.90 -10.73 14.85
C ALA A 29 26.65 -11.74 13.72
N ILE A 30 27.34 -11.54 12.60
CA ILE A 30 27.30 -12.44 11.44
C ILE A 30 28.50 -13.39 11.54
N THR A 31 28.23 -14.70 11.59
CA THR A 31 29.25 -15.74 11.46
C THR A 31 29.27 -16.24 10.03
N TYR A 32 30.42 -16.13 9.36
CA TYR A 32 30.64 -16.72 8.04
C TYR A 32 31.13 -18.16 8.20
N VAL A 33 30.58 -19.07 7.41
CA VAL A 33 30.93 -20.50 7.43
C VAL A 33 31.63 -20.81 6.13
N ALA A 34 32.83 -21.39 6.20
CA ALA A 34 33.58 -21.78 5.02
C ALA A 34 32.84 -22.90 4.27
N ASP A 35 32.68 -22.75 2.96
CA ASP A 35 32.06 -23.73 2.07
C ASP A 35 32.78 -25.09 2.16
N PRO A 36 32.08 -26.22 2.42
CA PRO A 36 32.70 -27.54 2.34
C PRO A 36 33.00 -27.96 0.89
N CYS A 37 32.50 -27.23 -0.12
CA CYS A 37 32.64 -27.56 -1.54
C CYS A 37 33.84 -26.84 -2.18
N ARG A 38 35.06 -27.10 -1.69
CA ARG A 38 36.27 -26.80 -2.46
C ARG A 38 37.40 -27.76 -2.09
N ALA A 39 37.58 -28.81 -2.90
CA ALA A 39 38.80 -29.58 -3.01
C ALA A 39 39.18 -29.76 -4.52
N PRO A 40 40.47 -29.83 -4.87
CA PRO A 40 41.03 -29.43 -6.17
C PRO A 40 41.08 -30.56 -7.22
N PRO A 41 41.40 -30.27 -8.52
CA PRO A 41 41.22 -31.23 -9.60
C PRO A 41 42.42 -32.16 -9.78
N ALA A 42 42.19 -33.43 -10.10
CA ALA A 42 43.21 -34.28 -10.70
C ALA A 42 42.66 -35.28 -11.71
N ARG A 43 43.03 -35.01 -12.97
CA ARG A 43 43.60 -35.91 -14.00
C ARG A 43 42.73 -37.00 -14.65
N THR A 44 42.52 -36.74 -15.94
CA THR A 44 42.15 -37.63 -17.05
C THR A 44 43.11 -38.81 -17.25
N TYR A 45 42.57 -40.01 -17.46
CA TYR A 45 43.12 -41.01 -18.38
C TYR A 45 41.99 -41.72 -19.12
N SER A 46 42.21 -41.87 -20.42
CA SER A 46 41.35 -42.48 -21.43
C SER A 46 41.61 -43.99 -21.53
N CYS A 47 40.62 -44.81 -21.91
CA CYS A 47 40.73 -45.79 -23.01
C CYS A 47 39.43 -46.63 -23.18
N ASN A 48 39.07 -46.84 -24.44
CA ASN A 48 38.05 -47.77 -24.96
C ASN A 48 38.36 -49.25 -24.67
N LYS A 49 37.31 -50.10 -24.65
CA LYS A 49 37.04 -51.22 -25.60
C LYS A 49 36.18 -52.33 -24.97
N TYR A 50 35.07 -52.62 -25.66
CA TYR A 50 34.40 -53.90 -25.91
C TYR A 50 34.18 -54.96 -24.80
N SER A 51 32.87 -55.23 -24.60
CA SER A 51 32.22 -56.55 -24.49
C SER A 51 32.31 -57.36 -23.19
N ALA A 52 31.20 -57.43 -22.45
CA ALA A 52 30.48 -58.66 -22.07
C ALA A 52 29.30 -58.31 -21.13
N ALA A 53 28.08 -58.75 -21.45
CA ALA A 53 26.97 -58.85 -20.48
C ALA A 53 27.22 -60.10 -19.60
N PRO A 54 26.73 -60.23 -18.33
CA PRO A 54 25.29 -60.29 -18.05
C PRO A 54 24.83 -59.87 -16.61
N TYR A 55 23.50 -59.97 -16.40
CA TYR A 55 22.71 -59.89 -15.15
C TYR A 55 22.38 -58.52 -14.54
N GLN A 56 21.10 -58.12 -14.68
CA GLN A 56 20.43 -57.11 -13.86
C GLN A 56 19.36 -57.78 -12.98
N PRO A 57 19.32 -57.53 -11.65
CA PRO A 57 18.17 -57.88 -10.82
C PRO A 57 16.97 -56.95 -11.11
N PRO A 58 15.73 -57.33 -10.74
CA PRO A 58 14.53 -56.58 -11.10
C PRO A 58 14.48 -55.20 -10.44
N ARG A 59 14.07 -54.19 -11.22
CA ARG A 59 13.84 -52.82 -10.78
C ARG A 59 12.61 -52.76 -9.85
N PRO A 60 12.67 -52.08 -8.68
CA PRO A 60 11.46 -51.79 -7.91
C PRO A 60 10.56 -50.80 -8.66
N PRO A 61 9.22 -50.87 -8.48
CA PRO A 61 8.30 -50.02 -9.22
C PRO A 61 8.50 -48.55 -8.89
N ALA A 62 8.33 -47.70 -9.91
CA ALA A 62 8.47 -46.25 -9.83
C ALA A 62 7.51 -45.67 -8.78
N ALA A 63 8.05 -44.92 -7.81
CA ALA A 63 7.25 -44.11 -6.91
C ALA A 63 6.46 -43.07 -7.70
N ALA A 64 5.16 -43.01 -7.48
CA ALA A 64 4.26 -42.04 -8.08
C ALA A 64 4.69 -40.60 -7.70
N PRO A 65 4.55 -39.61 -8.61
CA PRO A 65 4.90 -38.22 -8.31
C PRO A 65 3.91 -37.63 -7.29
N LEU A 66 4.45 -37.06 -6.21
CA LEU A 66 3.69 -36.29 -5.22
C LEU A 66 3.20 -34.96 -5.84
N PRO A 67 1.93 -34.57 -5.67
CA PRO A 67 1.42 -33.30 -6.18
C PRO A 67 1.63 -32.22 -5.12
N TYR A 68 2.80 -31.59 -5.11
CA TYR A 68 2.99 -30.35 -4.35
C TYR A 68 3.48 -29.24 -5.28
N ASN A 69 2.52 -28.61 -5.94
CA ASN A 69 2.68 -27.24 -6.43
C ASN A 69 2.87 -26.33 -5.21
N HIS A 70 4.11 -26.03 -4.85
CA HIS A 70 4.39 -24.94 -3.92
C HIS A 70 4.23 -23.61 -4.64
N ALA A 71 3.00 -23.09 -4.64
CA ALA A 71 2.79 -21.66 -4.76
C ALA A 71 3.53 -20.95 -3.60
N PRO A 72 4.16 -19.79 -3.81
CA PRO A 72 4.81 -19.06 -2.73
C PRO A 72 3.80 -18.74 -1.63
N LEU A 73 4.12 -19.12 -0.39
CA LEU A 73 3.31 -18.82 0.80
C LEU A 73 3.13 -17.30 0.91
N SER A 74 1.87 -16.86 0.91
CA SER A 74 1.50 -15.47 1.14
C SER A 74 2.07 -15.00 2.50
N PRO A 75 2.52 -13.75 2.62
CA PRO A 75 2.97 -13.23 3.91
C PRO A 75 1.85 -13.36 4.96
N PRO A 76 2.21 -13.59 6.24
CA PRO A 76 1.22 -13.76 7.30
C PRO A 76 0.31 -12.52 7.38
N PRO A 77 -0.99 -12.70 7.66
CA PRO A 77 -1.92 -11.60 7.77
C PRO A 77 -1.45 -10.64 8.87
N SER A 78 -1.44 -9.35 8.54
CA SER A 78 -1.13 -8.28 9.49
C SER A 78 -2.10 -8.35 10.69
N PRO A 79 -1.64 -8.07 11.93
CA PRO A 79 -2.53 -7.96 13.09
C PRO A 79 -3.52 -6.79 12.97
N TYR A 80 -3.28 -5.88 12.03
CA TYR A 80 -4.21 -4.84 11.58
C TYR A 80 -4.91 -5.31 10.29
N GLY A 81 -6.17 -4.91 10.10
CA GLY A 81 -6.94 -5.21 8.88
C GLY A 81 -6.26 -4.68 7.61
N ARG A 82 -6.92 -4.89 6.47
CA ARG A 82 -6.37 -4.49 5.17
C ARG A 82 -6.19 -2.98 5.12
N LYS A 83 -5.13 -2.57 4.44
CA LYS A 83 -4.80 -1.18 4.18
C LYS A 83 -5.06 -0.90 2.72
N ARG A 84 -5.79 0.16 2.41
CA ARG A 84 -6.00 0.64 1.03
C ARG A 84 -5.98 2.15 0.99
N ALA A 85 -5.44 2.71 -0.08
CA ALA A 85 -5.44 4.14 -0.27
C ALA A 85 -5.81 4.53 -1.70
N VAL A 86 -6.55 5.61 -1.84
CA VAL A 86 -6.73 6.35 -3.09
C VAL A 86 -6.06 7.70 -2.93
N ILE A 87 -5.17 8.04 -3.86
CA ILE A 87 -4.42 9.30 -3.86
C ILE A 87 -4.65 9.99 -5.20
N CYS A 88 -5.26 11.16 -5.17
CA CYS A 88 -5.48 12.02 -6.33
C CYS A 88 -4.57 13.25 -6.23
N GLY A 89 -3.89 13.57 -7.33
CA GLY A 89 -3.13 14.81 -7.48
C GLY A 89 -3.39 15.40 -8.85
N ILE A 90 -4.04 16.57 -8.90
CA ILE A 90 -4.49 17.20 -10.14
C ILE A 90 -3.87 18.59 -10.25
N SER A 91 -3.05 18.80 -11.28
CA SER A 91 -2.40 20.08 -11.56
C SER A 91 -3.10 20.86 -12.68
N TYR A 92 -3.94 20.23 -13.50
CA TYR A 92 -4.64 20.86 -14.63
C TYR A 92 -3.65 21.48 -15.64
N ARG A 93 -2.69 20.67 -16.09
CA ARG A 93 -1.61 21.11 -16.98
C ARG A 93 -2.14 21.74 -18.26
N ASN A 94 -1.53 22.85 -18.67
CA ASN A 94 -1.91 23.61 -19.87
C ASN A 94 -3.29 24.29 -19.78
N ALA A 95 -3.86 24.42 -18.59
CA ALA A 95 -5.06 25.21 -18.33
C ALA A 95 -4.71 26.56 -17.68
N PRO A 96 -5.54 27.60 -17.82
CA PRO A 96 -5.30 28.91 -17.19
C PRO A 96 -5.33 28.88 -15.66
N TYR A 97 -5.84 27.80 -15.07
CA TYR A 97 -5.93 27.55 -13.62
C TYR A 97 -4.99 26.41 -13.18
N GLU A 98 -3.84 26.26 -13.84
CA GLU A 98 -2.85 25.25 -13.47
C GLU A 98 -2.32 25.44 -12.05
N LEU A 99 -2.26 24.36 -11.27
CA LEU A 99 -1.69 24.31 -9.93
C LEU A 99 -0.31 23.66 -9.93
N LYS A 100 0.61 24.28 -9.18
CA LYS A 100 1.95 23.75 -8.93
C LYS A 100 1.97 23.07 -7.57
N GLY A 101 2.33 21.80 -7.53
CA GLY A 101 2.53 21.08 -6.26
C GLY A 101 1.68 19.82 -6.12
N CYS A 102 0.43 19.82 -6.60
CA CYS A 102 -0.54 18.76 -6.30
C CYS A 102 -0.05 17.33 -6.64
N ILE A 103 0.64 17.17 -7.76
CA ILE A 103 1.25 15.88 -8.15
C ILE A 103 2.41 15.50 -7.21
N ASN A 104 3.21 16.47 -6.77
CA ASN A 104 4.25 16.25 -5.77
C ASN A 104 3.64 15.87 -4.41
N ASP A 105 2.55 16.50 -4.00
CA ASP A 105 1.86 16.19 -2.74
C ASP A 105 1.31 14.76 -2.76
N ALA A 106 0.71 14.33 -3.88
CA ALA A 106 0.32 12.95 -4.09
C ALA A 106 1.49 11.96 -3.98
N LYS A 107 2.66 12.28 -4.57
CA LYS A 107 3.88 11.46 -4.46
C LYS A 107 4.40 11.41 -3.02
N CYS A 108 4.41 12.54 -2.31
CA CYS A 108 4.80 12.61 -0.91
C CYS A 108 3.87 11.77 -0.02
N MET A 109 2.55 11.85 -0.24
CA MET A 109 1.57 11.03 0.48
C MET A 109 1.79 9.55 0.21
N ARG A 110 1.99 9.14 -1.05
CA ARG A 110 2.31 7.75 -1.41
C ARG A 110 3.57 7.27 -0.69
N TYR A 111 4.63 8.08 -0.71
CA TYR A 111 5.88 7.77 -0.03
C TYR A 111 5.67 7.60 1.47
N LEU A 112 4.91 8.49 2.10
CA LEU A 112 4.58 8.43 3.53
C LEU A 112 3.83 7.15 3.90
N LEU A 113 2.78 6.81 3.14
CA LEU A 113 1.95 5.63 3.39
C LEU A 113 2.75 4.33 3.30
N ILE A 114 3.63 4.20 2.29
CA ILE A 114 4.47 3.01 2.11
C ILE A 114 5.52 2.92 3.22
N ASN A 115 6.29 3.99 3.42
CA ASN A 115 7.50 3.93 4.24
C ASN A 115 7.22 4.00 5.75
N ARG A 116 6.26 4.83 6.16
CA ARG A 116 5.92 5.02 7.58
C ARG A 116 4.75 4.14 8.00
N PHE A 117 3.65 4.19 7.25
CA PHE A 117 2.42 3.50 7.63
C PHE A 117 2.30 2.06 7.10
N LYS A 118 3.29 1.60 6.33
CA LYS A 118 3.40 0.23 5.82
C LYS A 118 2.19 -0.22 5.00
N PHE A 119 1.66 0.69 4.17
CA PHE A 119 0.70 0.33 3.13
C PHE A 119 1.42 -0.48 2.05
N PRO A 120 0.93 -1.67 1.67
CA PRO A 120 1.44 -2.37 0.50
C PRO A 120 1.30 -1.50 -0.74
N GLU A 121 2.32 -1.43 -1.58
CA GLU A 121 2.30 -0.61 -2.79
C GLU A 121 1.15 -0.99 -3.75
N SER A 122 0.84 -2.28 -3.83
CA SER A 122 -0.30 -2.82 -4.61
C SER A 122 -1.68 -2.44 -4.06
N SER A 123 -1.74 -1.88 -2.85
CA SER A 123 -2.97 -1.43 -2.21
C SER A 123 -3.20 0.09 -2.30
N ILE A 124 -2.34 0.79 -3.06
CA ILE A 124 -2.44 2.22 -3.29
C ILE A 124 -2.80 2.46 -4.75
N LEU A 125 -3.94 3.09 -4.98
CA LEU A 125 -4.38 3.55 -6.28
C LEU A 125 -4.07 5.03 -6.38
N MET A 126 -3.18 5.39 -7.30
CA MET A 126 -2.75 6.78 -7.54
C MET A 126 -3.36 7.25 -8.86
N LEU A 127 -4.04 8.40 -8.83
CA LEU A 127 -4.59 9.08 -10.00
C LEU A 127 -3.90 10.42 -10.20
N THR A 128 -3.15 10.57 -11.29
CA THR A 128 -2.49 11.83 -11.67
C THR A 128 -2.38 11.96 -13.18
N GLU A 129 -2.18 13.18 -13.67
CA GLU A 129 -1.93 13.47 -15.10
C GLU A 129 -0.60 12.89 -15.63
N GLU A 130 0.27 12.37 -14.76
CA GLU A 130 1.53 11.71 -15.15
C GLU A 130 1.40 10.20 -15.34
N GLU A 131 0.27 9.60 -14.97
CA GLU A 131 0.07 8.16 -15.13
C GLU A 131 -0.10 7.80 -16.61
N ASN A 132 0.52 6.72 -17.05
CA ASN A 132 0.42 6.24 -18.44
C ASN A 132 -0.89 5.47 -18.70
N ASP A 133 -1.51 4.95 -17.64
CA ASP A 133 -2.76 4.19 -17.73
C ASP A 133 -3.95 5.14 -17.78
N ALA A 134 -4.78 5.01 -18.82
CA ALA A 134 -5.98 5.84 -19.01
C ALA A 134 -6.97 5.73 -17.82
N TYR A 135 -7.01 4.59 -17.13
CA TYR A 135 -7.86 4.40 -15.94
C TYR A 135 -7.30 5.09 -14.69
N ARG A 136 -6.07 5.61 -14.75
CA ARG A 136 -5.40 6.35 -13.66
C ARG A 136 -5.31 7.85 -13.92
N ILE A 137 -5.85 8.33 -15.03
CA ILE A 137 -6.05 9.77 -15.23
C ILE A 137 -7.20 10.23 -14.32
N PRO A 138 -7.08 11.35 -13.58
CA PRO A 138 -8.07 11.78 -12.59
C PRO A 138 -9.30 12.44 -13.24
N THR A 139 -10.01 11.71 -14.09
CA THR A 139 -11.34 12.09 -14.61
C THR A 139 -12.40 11.85 -13.54
N LYS A 140 -13.57 12.49 -13.67
CA LYS A 140 -14.70 12.32 -12.74
C LYS A 140 -15.04 10.84 -12.56
N GLN A 141 -15.16 10.12 -13.68
CA GLN A 141 -15.49 8.71 -13.68
C GLN A 141 -14.42 7.86 -12.98
N ASN A 142 -13.14 8.12 -13.25
CA ASN A 142 -12.06 7.33 -12.66
C ASN A 142 -11.93 7.58 -11.16
N ILE A 143 -12.10 8.83 -10.71
CA ILE A 143 -12.13 9.16 -9.28
C ILE A 143 -13.28 8.42 -8.59
N ARG A 144 -14.50 8.45 -9.16
CA ARG A 144 -15.65 7.70 -8.62
C ARG A 144 -15.38 6.21 -8.51
N MET A 145 -14.84 5.61 -9.57
CA MET A 145 -14.49 4.18 -9.57
C MET A 145 -13.43 3.85 -8.51
N ALA A 146 -12.44 4.72 -8.32
CA ALA A 146 -11.43 4.56 -7.29
C ALA A 146 -12.01 4.67 -5.87
N LEU A 147 -12.90 5.62 -5.62
CA LEU A 147 -13.60 5.75 -4.34
C LEU A 147 -14.44 4.50 -4.02
N HIS A 148 -15.18 3.97 -5.00
CA HIS A 148 -15.89 2.71 -4.82
C HIS A 148 -14.93 1.55 -4.51
N TRP A 149 -13.81 1.46 -5.23
CA TRP A 149 -12.79 0.44 -4.98
C TRP A 149 -12.17 0.54 -3.57
N LEU A 150 -12.00 1.76 -3.05
CA LEU A 150 -11.44 2.03 -1.73
C LEU A 150 -12.25 1.32 -0.63
N VAL A 151 -13.58 1.47 -0.67
CA VAL A 151 -14.48 0.88 0.32
C VAL A 151 -14.97 -0.52 -0.04
N GLN A 152 -14.71 -0.99 -1.26
CA GLN A 152 -15.23 -2.27 -1.73
C GLN A 152 -14.77 -3.44 -0.86
N GLY A 153 -15.75 -4.06 -0.21
CA GLY A 153 -15.57 -5.21 0.66
C GLY A 153 -14.86 -4.88 1.97
N CYS A 154 -14.80 -3.60 2.38
CA CYS A 154 -14.21 -3.16 3.65
C CYS A 154 -14.80 -3.92 4.85
N GLN A 155 -13.96 -4.19 5.85
CA GLN A 155 -14.32 -4.91 7.08
C GLN A 155 -13.83 -4.17 8.32
N SER A 156 -14.40 -4.50 9.47
CA SER A 156 -13.93 -3.99 10.77
C SER A 156 -12.42 -4.22 10.94
N GLY A 157 -11.70 -3.17 11.33
CA GLY A 157 -10.24 -3.19 11.49
C GLY A 157 -9.44 -2.80 10.24
N ASP A 158 -10.08 -2.64 9.08
CA ASP A 158 -9.44 -2.10 7.88
C ASP A 158 -9.08 -0.61 8.07
N SER A 159 -8.01 -0.17 7.41
CA SER A 159 -7.53 1.22 7.45
C SER A 159 -7.46 1.77 6.03
N LEU A 160 -8.35 2.71 5.74
CA LEU A 160 -8.52 3.36 4.45
C LEU A 160 -7.94 4.78 4.50
N VAL A 161 -7.37 5.22 3.38
CA VAL A 161 -6.90 6.59 3.19
C VAL A 161 -7.44 7.13 1.87
N PHE A 162 -8.06 8.30 1.90
CA PHE A 162 -8.36 9.09 0.73
C PHE A 162 -7.56 10.38 0.80
N HIS A 163 -6.72 10.64 -0.21
CA HIS A 163 -6.00 11.90 -0.35
C HIS A 163 -6.38 12.57 -1.64
N TYR A 164 -6.69 13.85 -1.58
CA TYR A 164 -6.94 14.68 -2.74
C TYR A 164 -6.14 15.98 -2.62
N SER A 165 -5.38 16.31 -3.66
CA SER A 165 -4.78 17.64 -3.83
C SER A 165 -5.12 18.18 -5.22
N GLY A 166 -5.72 19.37 -5.27
CA GLY A 166 -6.23 19.97 -6.50
C GLY A 166 -7.16 21.15 -6.23
N HIS A 167 -7.96 21.55 -7.22
CA HIS A 167 -8.98 22.58 -7.01
C HIS A 167 -10.17 22.01 -6.25
N GLY A 168 -10.69 22.83 -5.34
CA GLY A 168 -12.02 22.72 -4.78
C GLY A 168 -12.84 23.95 -5.16
N SER A 169 -14.14 23.80 -5.25
CA SER A 169 -15.10 24.85 -5.60
C SER A 169 -16.39 24.64 -4.81
N GLN A 170 -17.30 25.59 -4.88
CA GLN A 170 -18.66 25.45 -4.34
C GLN A 170 -19.69 25.46 -5.48
N GLN A 171 -20.79 24.74 -5.32
CA GLN A 171 -21.98 24.83 -6.17
C GLN A 171 -23.20 25.20 -5.33
N MET A 172 -24.22 25.78 -5.96
CA MET A 172 -25.45 26.10 -5.24
C MET A 172 -26.13 24.79 -4.86
N ASP A 173 -26.37 24.63 -3.56
CA ASP A 173 -27.06 23.49 -2.98
C ASP A 173 -28.52 23.47 -3.50
N ASN A 174 -28.94 22.32 -4.01
CA ASN A 174 -30.28 22.11 -4.55
C ASN A 174 -31.22 21.38 -3.59
N ASP A 175 -30.72 20.65 -2.59
CA ASP A 175 -31.52 19.88 -1.65
C ASP A 175 -31.65 20.54 -0.26
N ARG A 176 -30.86 21.60 -0.03
CA ARG A 176 -30.91 22.50 1.14
C ARG A 176 -30.49 21.81 2.43
N ASP A 177 -29.58 20.86 2.36
CA ASP A 177 -28.99 20.27 3.56
C ASP A 177 -27.84 21.11 4.13
N GLU A 178 -27.26 22.02 3.34
CA GLU A 178 -26.22 22.95 3.77
C GLU A 178 -26.75 24.25 4.37
N ILE A 179 -26.10 24.71 5.44
CA ILE A 179 -26.55 25.89 6.21
C ILE A 179 -26.26 27.19 5.44
N ASP A 180 -25.19 27.23 4.66
CA ASP A 180 -24.82 28.38 3.83
C ASP A 180 -25.42 28.32 2.41
N GLY A 181 -26.04 27.18 2.05
CA GLY A 181 -26.70 26.93 0.77
C GLY A 181 -25.74 26.62 -0.38
N TYR A 182 -24.53 26.13 -0.10
CA TYR A 182 -23.56 25.74 -1.12
C TYR A 182 -22.84 24.42 -0.81
N ASP A 183 -22.95 23.45 -1.72
CA ASP A 183 -22.19 22.19 -1.68
C ASP A 183 -20.70 22.44 -1.96
N GLU A 184 -19.81 21.84 -1.17
CA GLU A 184 -18.41 21.74 -1.54
C GLU A 184 -18.18 20.71 -2.63
N THR A 185 -17.24 21.01 -3.50
CA THR A 185 -16.98 20.17 -4.67
C THR A 185 -15.50 20.00 -4.93
N LEU A 186 -15.13 18.79 -5.31
CA LEU A 186 -13.82 18.49 -5.89
C LEU A 186 -13.90 18.67 -7.41
N CYS A 187 -12.84 19.20 -8.02
CA CYS A 187 -12.77 19.44 -9.45
C CYS A 187 -11.93 18.36 -10.16
N PRO A 188 -12.53 17.33 -10.81
CA PRO A 188 -11.79 16.39 -11.65
C PRO A 188 -11.09 17.07 -12.82
N LEU A 189 -10.19 16.38 -13.51
CA LEU A 189 -9.50 16.96 -14.67
C LEU A 189 -10.46 17.41 -15.79
N ASP A 190 -11.56 16.68 -15.97
CA ASP A 190 -12.61 16.90 -16.97
C ASP A 190 -13.84 17.62 -16.41
N PHE A 191 -13.70 18.36 -15.30
CA PHE A 191 -14.81 19.04 -14.62
C PHE A 191 -15.61 19.99 -15.53
N LYS A 192 -14.98 20.57 -16.56
CA LYS A 192 -15.66 21.46 -17.51
C LYS A 192 -16.69 20.75 -18.38
N THR A 193 -16.52 19.45 -18.64
CA THR A 193 -17.42 18.67 -19.50
C THR A 193 -18.28 17.70 -18.71
N GLN A 194 -17.78 17.13 -17.62
CA GLN A 194 -18.49 16.15 -16.78
C GLN A 194 -19.02 16.73 -15.45
N GLY A 195 -18.73 18.00 -15.18
CA GLY A 195 -19.07 18.65 -13.91
C GLY A 195 -18.11 18.28 -12.78
N MET A 196 -18.32 18.89 -11.62
CA MET A 196 -17.54 18.64 -10.40
C MET A 196 -18.14 17.45 -9.61
N ILE A 197 -17.44 16.97 -8.59
CA ILE A 197 -17.92 15.93 -7.67
C ILE A 197 -18.36 16.64 -6.39
N VAL A 198 -19.64 16.56 -6.05
CA VAL A 198 -20.20 17.13 -4.81
C VAL A 198 -19.85 16.27 -3.60
N ASP A 199 -19.63 16.90 -2.46
CA ASP A 199 -19.47 16.31 -1.12
C ASP A 199 -20.46 15.18 -0.82
N ASP A 200 -21.72 15.38 -1.13
CA ASP A 200 -22.82 14.47 -0.86
C ASP A 200 -22.64 13.13 -1.62
N GLU A 201 -22.07 13.20 -2.84
CA GLU A 201 -21.66 12.05 -3.63
C GLU A 201 -20.47 11.32 -2.99
N ILE A 202 -19.51 12.07 -2.44
CA ILE A 202 -18.33 11.50 -1.76
C ILE A 202 -18.79 10.82 -0.47
N ASN A 203 -19.61 11.48 0.34
CA ASN A 203 -20.20 10.96 1.56
C ASN A 203 -20.97 9.66 1.29
N ALA A 204 -21.88 9.66 0.31
CA ALA A 204 -22.62 8.47 -0.09
C ALA A 204 -21.71 7.31 -0.53
N THR A 205 -20.56 7.62 -1.13
CA THR A 205 -19.64 6.61 -1.66
C THR A 205 -18.69 6.04 -0.62
N ILE A 206 -18.11 6.85 0.27
CA ILE A 206 -17.05 6.38 1.18
C ILE A 206 -17.35 6.51 2.68
N VAL A 207 -18.34 7.34 3.06
CA VAL A 207 -18.72 7.56 4.47
C VAL A 207 -19.87 6.63 4.86
N ARG A 208 -21.03 6.74 4.20
CA ARG A 208 -22.24 5.94 4.52
C ARG A 208 -22.01 4.42 4.51
N PRO A 209 -21.25 3.82 3.58
CA PRO A 209 -21.07 2.37 3.52
C PRO A 209 -19.96 1.84 4.44
N LEU A 210 -19.27 2.69 5.20
CA LEU A 210 -18.14 2.27 6.02
C LEU A 210 -18.61 1.41 7.21
N PRO A 211 -18.15 0.16 7.37
CA PRO A 211 -18.59 -0.70 8.46
C PRO A 211 -17.99 -0.25 9.79
N HIS A 212 -18.72 -0.50 10.87
CA HIS A 212 -18.25 -0.21 12.22
C HIS A 212 -16.89 -0.88 12.49
N GLY A 213 -15.94 -0.12 13.04
CA GLY A 213 -14.59 -0.58 13.35
C GLY A 213 -13.58 -0.45 12.21
N ALA A 214 -14.02 -0.17 10.98
CA ALA A 214 -13.11 0.32 9.94
C ALA A 214 -12.75 1.79 10.18
N LYS A 215 -11.58 2.20 9.70
CA LYS A 215 -11.09 3.58 9.83
C LYS A 215 -10.84 4.20 8.46
N LEU A 216 -11.43 5.35 8.18
CA LEU A 216 -11.14 6.14 6.98
C LEU A 216 -10.45 7.44 7.37
N HIS A 217 -9.28 7.71 6.80
CA HIS A 217 -8.61 9.01 6.92
C HIS A 217 -8.72 9.74 5.60
N ALA A 218 -9.37 10.89 5.59
CA ALA A 218 -9.45 11.74 4.41
C ALA A 218 -8.55 12.97 4.61
N ILE A 219 -7.67 13.22 3.64
CA ILE A 219 -6.77 14.37 3.63
C ILE A 219 -7.05 15.16 2.35
N ILE A 220 -7.61 16.35 2.51
CA ILE A 220 -8.06 17.18 1.39
C ILE A 220 -7.26 18.48 1.42
N ASP A 221 -6.45 18.67 0.37
CA ASP A 221 -5.63 19.85 0.12
C ASP A 221 -6.24 20.58 -1.09
N ALA A 222 -7.29 21.35 -0.79
CA ALA A 222 -8.07 22.10 -1.77
C ALA A 222 -8.78 23.29 -1.11
N CYS A 223 -8.98 24.37 -1.86
CA CYS A 223 -9.80 25.50 -1.40
C CYS A 223 -11.25 25.06 -1.13
N ASN A 224 -11.91 25.67 -0.15
CA ASN A 224 -13.31 25.40 0.21
C ASN A 224 -13.59 23.89 0.40
N SER A 225 -12.81 23.24 1.26
CA SER A 225 -12.92 21.80 1.53
C SER A 225 -13.34 21.47 2.96
N GLY A 226 -13.73 22.49 3.73
CA GLY A 226 -14.09 22.46 5.15
C GLY A 226 -15.10 21.36 5.53
N THR A 227 -16.05 21.13 4.64
CA THR A 227 -17.23 20.30 4.84
C THR A 227 -17.40 19.25 3.75
N VAL A 228 -16.38 19.03 2.90
CA VAL A 228 -16.38 18.16 1.69
C VAL A 228 -16.73 16.66 1.87
N LEU A 229 -17.06 16.23 3.09
CA LEU A 229 -17.47 14.88 3.44
C LEU A 229 -18.72 14.84 4.35
N ASP A 230 -19.38 15.96 4.60
CA ASP A 230 -20.59 16.14 5.43
C ASP A 230 -20.50 15.40 6.76
N LEU A 231 -19.38 15.55 7.45
CA LEU A 231 -19.21 14.90 8.74
C LEU A 231 -19.92 15.69 9.84
N PRO A 232 -20.68 15.03 10.74
CA PRO A 232 -21.45 15.68 11.79
C PRO A 232 -20.58 16.33 12.88
N PHE A 233 -19.26 16.14 12.84
CA PHE A 233 -18.35 16.64 13.86
C PHE A 233 -17.11 17.27 13.21
N LEU A 234 -16.85 18.53 13.58
CA LEU A 234 -15.70 19.29 13.11
C LEU A 234 -14.74 19.57 14.29
N CYS A 235 -13.50 19.09 14.21
CA CYS A 235 -12.43 19.54 15.12
C CYS A 235 -11.67 20.69 14.44
N ARG A 236 -11.76 21.91 14.97
CA ARG A 236 -10.89 23.02 14.55
C ARG A 236 -9.70 23.10 15.50
N MET A 237 -8.50 22.92 14.96
CA MET A 237 -7.27 23.10 15.72
C MET A 237 -6.75 24.51 15.48
N HIS A 238 -6.80 25.36 16.50
CA HIS A 238 -6.16 26.67 16.45
C HIS A 238 -4.73 26.55 16.96
N ARG A 239 -3.75 27.05 16.21
CA ARG A 239 -2.36 27.10 16.69
C ARG A 239 -2.27 28.16 17.78
N LEU A 240 -2.36 27.74 19.04
CA LEU A 240 -1.91 28.58 20.15
C LEU A 240 -0.38 28.53 20.12
N VAL A 241 0.24 29.71 19.99
CA VAL A 241 1.68 29.90 19.78
C VAL A 241 2.55 29.39 20.96
N PHE A 242 1.95 28.82 22.01
CA PHE A 242 2.60 28.58 23.29
C PHE A 242 2.61 27.13 23.81
N ASP A 243 2.10 26.13 23.08
CA ASP A 243 2.24 24.73 23.51
C ASP A 243 2.40 23.79 22.31
N ASP A 244 3.49 23.01 22.31
CA ASP A 244 3.91 22.10 21.23
C ASP A 244 3.12 20.77 21.24
N GLY A 245 1.81 20.82 21.48
CA GLY A 245 0.95 19.67 21.65
C GLY A 245 -0.35 19.76 20.84
N TRP A 246 -0.62 18.72 20.05
CA TRP A 246 -1.87 18.55 19.31
C TRP A 246 -2.65 17.37 19.89
N GLU A 247 -3.76 17.61 20.59
CA GLU A 247 -4.71 16.57 21.00
C GLU A 247 -6.13 16.92 20.52
N CYS A 248 -6.59 16.31 19.41
CA CYS A 248 -8.02 16.16 19.12
C CYS A 248 -8.45 14.76 19.61
N ASN A 249 -9.15 14.71 20.74
CA ASN A 249 -9.61 13.46 21.36
C ASN A 249 -11.00 13.06 20.84
N ILE A 250 -11.14 12.93 19.52
CA ILE A 250 -12.40 12.46 18.90
C ILE A 250 -12.19 11.04 18.37
N LYS A 251 -12.79 10.06 19.04
CA LYS A 251 -12.83 8.66 18.57
C LYS A 251 -13.94 8.50 17.52
N MET A 252 -13.73 9.04 16.34
CA MET A 252 -14.60 8.78 15.17
C MET A 252 -14.03 7.64 14.32
N PRO A 253 -14.88 6.90 13.59
CA PRO A 253 -14.42 5.97 12.55
C PRO A 253 -13.77 6.72 11.37
N ILE A 254 -13.99 8.02 11.24
CA ILE A 254 -13.48 8.84 10.15
C ILE A 254 -12.76 10.07 10.71
N THR A 255 -11.54 10.30 10.25
CA THR A 255 -10.75 11.49 10.60
C THR A 255 -10.48 12.28 9.32
N ILE A 256 -10.84 13.57 9.31
CA ILE A 256 -10.50 14.48 8.22
C ILE A 256 -9.39 15.42 8.69
N LEU A 257 -8.36 15.56 7.86
CA LEU A 257 -7.38 16.63 7.99
C LEU A 257 -7.50 17.51 6.75
N ILE A 258 -7.80 18.79 6.97
CA ILE A 258 -7.95 19.81 5.95
C ILE A 258 -6.78 20.78 6.12
N PHE A 259 -6.06 21.05 5.04
CA PHE A 259 -4.86 21.89 5.02
C PHE A 259 -5.08 23.16 4.19
#